data_AF-A0A7C6SPW2-F1
#
_entry.id   AF-A0A7C6SPW2-F1
#
_cell.length_a   1.000
_cell.length_b   1.000
_cell.length_c   1.000
_cell.angle_alpha   90.00
_cell.angle_beta   90.00
_cell.angle_gamma   90.00
#
_symmetry.space_group_name_H-M   'P 1'
#
loop_
_entity.id
_entity.type
_entity.pdbx_description
1 polymer ?
#
loop_
_entity_poly.entity_id
_entity_poly.type
_entity_poly.pdbx_seq_one_letter_code
_entity_poly.pdbx_strand_id
1 'polypeptide(L)'
;MCNLFLKPCYCGHDCARCVTYIATQKNDENLRQRSQRFYKEMFGLDIPLNKINCEGGKSERVFELCTGCPFAACCKKHVVDSCGECPEYPCKNILDYQTKYVNKVNQI
;
A
#
# COMPACT_ATOMS: atom_id res chain seq x y z
N MET A 1 7.10 -4.67 -23.13
CA MET A 1 5.96 -4.63 -22.18
C MET A 1 6.52 -4.68 -20.77
N CYS A 2 6.71 -3.54 -20.12
CA CYS A 2 7.07 -3.54 -18.70
C CYS A 2 5.74 -3.66 -17.93
N ASN A 3 5.47 -4.82 -17.33
CA ASN A 3 4.30 -5.01 -16.50
C ASN A 3 4.38 -4.05 -15.30
N LEU A 4 3.71 -2.90 -15.39
CA LEU A 4 3.56 -1.93 -14.30
C LEU A 4 2.92 -2.56 -13.04
N PHE A 5 2.36 -3.76 -13.15
CA PHE A 5 1.80 -4.55 -12.06
C PHE A 5 2.83 -5.15 -11.09
N LEU A 6 4.14 -5.10 -11.40
CA LEU A 6 5.19 -5.76 -10.59
C LEU A 6 6.01 -4.80 -9.71
N LYS A 7 5.78 -3.48 -9.78
CA LYS A 7 6.58 -2.56 -8.96
C LYS A 7 5.95 -2.43 -7.58
N PRO A 8 6.65 -2.83 -6.50
CA PRO A 8 6.16 -2.63 -5.15
C PRO A 8 6.02 -1.13 -4.86
N CYS A 9 5.11 -0.79 -3.93
CA CYS A 9 5.06 0.55 -3.34
C CYS A 9 6.43 0.92 -2.75
N TYR A 10 6.67 2.20 -2.49
CA TYR A 10 7.91 2.64 -1.82
C TYR A 10 8.24 1.83 -0.56
N CYS A 11 7.23 1.45 0.22
CA CYS A 11 7.35 0.65 1.45
C CYS A 11 7.41 -0.87 1.24
N GLY A 12 7.48 -1.37 0.00
CA GLY A 12 7.53 -2.81 -0.29
C GLY A 12 6.17 -3.51 -0.32
N HIS A 13 5.05 -2.81 -0.11
CA HIS A 13 3.72 -3.40 -0.29
C HIS A 13 3.48 -3.84 -1.74
N ASP A 14 2.93 -5.04 -1.89
CA ASP A 14 2.51 -5.60 -3.17
C ASP A 14 1.06 -5.17 -3.48
N CYS A 15 0.90 -4.27 -4.45
CA CYS A 15 -0.42 -3.86 -4.91
C CYS A 15 -1.25 -5.04 -5.44
N ALA A 16 -0.62 -6.06 -6.03
CA ALA A 16 -1.32 -7.25 -6.54
C ALA A 16 -1.96 -8.10 -5.43
N ARG A 17 -1.65 -7.84 -4.16
CA ARG A 17 -2.22 -8.50 -2.97
C ARG A 17 -3.03 -7.55 -2.07
N CYS A 18 -3.21 -6.30 -2.49
CA CYS A 18 -3.95 -5.29 -1.74
C CYS A 18 -5.42 -5.25 -2.21
N VAL A 19 -6.36 -5.54 -1.31
CA VAL A 19 -7.78 -5.63 -1.68
C VAL A 19 -8.36 -4.28 -2.07
N THR A 20 -7.88 -3.17 -1.49
CA THR A 20 -8.26 -1.80 -1.90
C THR A 20 -7.86 -1.48 -3.34
N TYR A 21 -6.62 -1.82 -3.71
CA TYR A 21 -6.13 -1.61 -5.08
C TYR A 21 -6.96 -2.45 -6.06
N ILE A 22 -7.15 -3.74 -5.75
CA ILE A 22 -7.87 -4.67 -6.62
C ILE A 22 -9.35 -4.28 -6.75
N ALA A 23 -9.99 -3.81 -5.67
CA ALA A 23 -11.35 -3.28 -5.70
C ALA A 23 -11.48 -2.10 -6.67
N THR A 24 -10.46 -1.24 -6.71
CA THR A 24 -10.42 -0.08 -7.63
C THR A 24 -10.24 -0.53 -9.07
N GLN A 25 -9.26 -1.40 -9.34
CA GLN A 25 -8.95 -1.88 -10.69
C GLN A 25 -10.12 -2.67 -11.31
N LYS A 26 -10.86 -3.42 -10.49
CA LYS A 26 -12.02 -4.20 -10.92
C LYS A 26 -13.34 -3.43 -10.84
N ASN A 27 -13.33 -2.23 -10.28
CA ASN A 27 -14.52 -1.48 -9.89
C ASN A 27 -15.55 -2.35 -9.11
N ASP A 28 -15.06 -3.12 -8.13
CA ASP A 28 -15.82 -4.16 -7.45
C ASP A 28 -16.23 -3.73 -6.03
N GLU A 29 -17.53 -3.56 -5.81
CA GLU A 29 -18.09 -3.11 -4.53
C GLU A 29 -17.95 -4.15 -3.41
N ASN A 30 -18.00 -5.45 -3.73
CA ASN A 30 -17.82 -6.50 -2.74
C ASN A 30 -16.39 -6.49 -2.21
N LEU A 31 -15.41 -6.21 -3.08
CA LEU A 31 -14.02 -6.03 -2.66
C LEU A 31 -13.82 -4.75 -1.84
N ARG A 32 -14.57 -3.66 -2.12
CA ARG A 32 -14.56 -2.47 -1.25
C ARG A 32 -15.08 -2.78 0.16
N GLN A 33 -16.18 -3.52 0.27
CA GLN A 33 -16.71 -3.96 1.56
C GLN A 33 -15.76 -4.90 2.31
N ARG A 34 -15.07 -5.81 1.59
CA ARG A 34 -14.01 -6.65 2.18
C ARG A 34 -12.86 -5.79 2.73
N SER A 35 -12.45 -4.76 1.99
CA SER A 35 -11.45 -3.80 2.46
C SER A 35 -11.90 -3.07 3.73
N GLN A 36 -13.11 -2.51 3.72
CA GLN A 36 -13.67 -1.80 4.88
C GLN A 36 -13.69 -2.70 6.13
N ARG A 37 -14.20 -3.93 6.01
CA ARG A 37 -14.21 -4.89 7.13
C ARG A 37 -12.81 -5.15 7.65
N PHE A 38 -11.85 -5.39 6.76
CA PHE A 38 -10.46 -5.59 7.14
C PHE A 38 -9.91 -4.42 7.96
N TYR A 39 -10.07 -3.17 7.49
CA TYR A 39 -9.54 -2.01 8.23
C TYR A 39 -10.27 -1.76 9.55
N LYS A 40 -11.57 -2.05 9.60
CA LYS A 40 -12.39 -1.96 10.81
C LYS A 40 -11.96 -2.99 11.86
N GLU A 41 -11.79 -4.25 11.47
CA GLU A 41 -11.44 -5.35 12.39
C GLU A 41 -9.99 -5.28 12.84
N MET A 42 -9.05 -4.99 11.93
CA MET A 42 -7.63 -5.03 12.24
C MET A 42 -7.10 -3.76 12.91
N PHE A 43 -7.74 -2.62 12.64
CA PHE A 43 -7.24 -1.31 13.07
C PHE A 43 -8.29 -0.42 13.73
N GLY A 44 -9.55 -0.86 13.83
CA GLY A 44 -10.64 -0.02 14.38
C GLY A 44 -11.02 1.15 13.47
N LEU A 45 -10.65 1.11 12.18
CA LEU A 45 -10.87 2.20 11.24
C LEU A 45 -12.09 1.90 10.36
N ASP A 46 -13.21 2.59 10.61
CA ASP A 46 -14.41 2.49 9.80
C ASP A 46 -14.35 3.48 8.63
N ILE A 47 -13.74 3.02 7.53
CA ILE A 47 -13.49 3.84 6.34
C ILE A 47 -14.69 3.73 5.40
N PRO A 48 -15.34 4.85 5.01
CA PRO A 48 -16.46 4.82 4.07
C PRO A 48 -16.10 4.16 2.73
N LEU A 49 -17.04 3.41 2.14
CA LEU A 49 -16.80 2.68 0.87
C LEU A 49 -16.34 3.59 -0.27
N ASN A 50 -16.85 4.82 -0.35
CA ASN A 50 -16.43 5.81 -1.35
C ASN A 50 -14.99 6.33 -1.15
N LYS A 51 -14.35 6.04 -0.01
CA LYS A 51 -12.92 6.33 0.26
C LYS A 51 -12.02 5.11 0.04
N ILE A 52 -12.58 3.91 -0.17
CA ILE A 52 -11.84 2.70 -0.54
C ILE A 52 -11.51 2.75 -2.05
N ASN A 53 -10.56 3.60 -2.42
CA ASN A 53 -10.06 3.73 -3.79
C ASN A 53 -8.54 3.93 -3.80
N CYS A 54 -7.84 3.26 -4.73
CA CYS A 54 -6.38 3.33 -4.88
C CYS A 54 -5.94 2.91 -6.29
N GLU A 55 -5.17 3.75 -6.97
CA GLU A 55 -4.59 3.50 -8.30
C GLU A 55 -3.13 3.02 -8.22
N GLY A 56 -2.64 2.75 -7.00
CA GLY A 56 -1.31 2.19 -6.71
C GLY A 56 -0.45 3.17 -5.92
N GLY A 57 0.47 2.67 -5.09
CA GLY A 57 1.24 3.49 -4.13
C GLY A 57 2.25 4.47 -4.74
N LYS A 58 2.41 4.47 -6.07
CA LYS A 58 3.20 5.44 -6.84
C LYS A 58 2.36 6.31 -7.77
N SER A 59 1.03 6.15 -7.74
CA SER A 59 0.09 6.97 -8.51
C SER A 59 -0.21 8.30 -7.79
N GLU A 60 -0.87 9.22 -8.48
CA GLU A 60 -1.39 10.45 -7.87
C GLU A 60 -2.54 10.14 -6.89
N ARG A 61 -3.37 9.13 -7.20
CA ARG A 61 -4.53 8.74 -6.40
C ARG A 61 -4.25 7.48 -5.57
N VAL A 62 -3.69 7.70 -4.39
CA VAL A 62 -3.45 6.65 -3.40
C VAL A 62 -4.64 6.45 -2.46
N PHE A 63 -4.69 5.29 -1.81
CA PHE A 63 -5.60 5.06 -0.68
C PHE A 63 -5.36 6.09 0.42
N GLU A 64 -6.42 6.50 1.14
CA GLU A 64 -6.31 7.57 2.14
C GLU A 64 -5.24 7.30 3.20
N LEU A 65 -5.11 6.06 3.67
CA LEU A 65 -4.08 5.64 4.65
C LEU A 65 -2.65 5.61 4.08
N CYS A 66 -2.50 5.73 2.76
CA CYS A 66 -1.22 5.83 2.08
C CYS A 66 -0.86 7.28 1.72
N THR A 67 -1.74 8.24 2.00
CA THR A 67 -1.47 9.68 1.79
C THR A 67 -0.34 10.11 2.72
N GLY A 68 0.63 10.86 2.20
CA GLY A 68 1.77 11.33 3.00
C GLY A 68 2.73 10.21 3.44
N CYS A 69 2.80 9.10 2.70
CA CYS A 69 3.68 7.97 3.01
C CYS A 69 5.13 8.42 3.31
N PRO A 70 5.67 8.17 4.52
CA PRO A 70 7.01 8.63 4.89
C PRO A 70 8.10 7.94 4.06
N PHE A 71 7.85 6.71 3.60
CA PHE A 71 8.77 5.98 2.73
C PHE A 71 8.86 6.59 1.34
N ALA A 72 7.79 7.23 0.83
CA ALA A 72 7.86 7.96 -0.43
C ALA A 72 8.79 9.17 -0.33
N ALA A 73 8.70 9.94 0.77
CA ALA A 73 9.60 11.06 1.03
C ALA A 73 11.05 10.59 1.22
N CYS A 74 11.26 9.49 1.96
CA CYS A 74 12.57 8.88 2.16
C CYS A 74 13.21 8.44 0.82
N CYS A 75 12.48 7.69 0.00
CA CYS A 75 12.98 7.22 -1.31
C CYS A 75 13.35 8.39 -2.23
N LYS A 76 12.57 9.48 -2.23
CA LYS A 76 12.90 10.71 -2.98
C LYS A 76 14.22 11.33 -2.50
N LYS A 77 14.45 11.41 -1.19
CA LYS A 77 15.69 11.95 -0.61
C LYS A 77 16.92 11.11 -0.96
N HIS A 78 16.76 9.77 -0.95
CA HIS A 78 17.84 8.83 -1.26
C HIS A 78 17.97 8.52 -2.77
N VAL A 79 17.09 9.09 -3.61
CA VAL A 79 17.08 8.90 -5.07
C VAL A 79 16.97 7.41 -5.46
N VAL A 80 16.05 6.68 -4.81
CA VAL A 80 15.76 5.26 -5.08
C VAL A 80 14.28 5.06 -5.41
N ASP A 81 13.92 4.04 -6.20
CA ASP A 81 12.53 3.82 -6.62
C ASP A 81 11.69 3.16 -5.49
N SER A 82 12.32 2.43 -4.58
CA SER A 82 11.68 1.82 -3.42
C SER A 82 12.66 1.61 -2.27
N CYS A 83 12.16 1.35 -1.06
CA CYS A 83 13.01 1.02 0.07
C CYS A 83 13.95 -0.16 -0.23
N GLY A 84 13.50 -1.16 -1.01
CA GLY A 84 14.31 -2.33 -1.36
C GLY A 84 15.53 -2.03 -2.23
N GLU A 85 15.59 -0.85 -2.85
CA GLU A 85 16.75 -0.38 -3.63
C GLU A 85 17.68 0.52 -2.81
N CYS A 86 17.32 0.84 -1.56
CA CYS A 86 18.16 1.65 -0.69
C CYS A 86 19.37 0.85 -0.20
N PRO A 87 20.60 1.41 -0.23
CA PRO A 87 21.79 0.76 0.33
C PRO A 87 21.67 0.42 1.82
N GLU A 88 20.80 1.13 2.55
CA GLU A 88 20.54 0.91 3.97
C GLU A 88 19.45 -0.13 4.23
N TYR A 89 18.92 -0.80 3.19
CA TYR A 89 17.81 -1.74 3.33
C TYR A 89 18.25 -3.10 3.93
N PRO A 90 17.48 -3.67 4.88
CA PRO A 90 16.38 -3.05 5.60
C PRO A 90 16.90 -2.13 6.72
N CYS A 91 16.51 -0.85 6.69
CA CYS A 91 16.79 0.06 7.80
C CYS A 91 15.72 -0.11 8.89
N LYS A 92 16.00 0.37 10.11
CA LYS A 92 15.10 0.20 11.26
C LYS A 92 13.65 0.64 10.97
N ASN A 93 13.48 1.78 10.29
CA ASN A 93 12.15 2.33 10.00
C ASN A 93 11.31 1.43 9.09
N ILE A 94 11.91 0.87 8.04
CA ILE A 94 11.17 -0.03 7.13
C ILE A 94 10.95 -1.40 7.78
N LEU A 95 11.92 -1.90 8.54
CA LEU A 95 11.78 -3.16 9.27
C LEU A 95 10.63 -3.09 10.28
N ASP A 96 10.61 -2.07 11.14
CA ASP A 96 9.54 -1.86 12.15
C ASP A 96 8.16 -1.78 11.48
N TYR A 97 8.06 -1.07 10.36
CA TYR A 97 6.82 -0.96 9.59
C TYR A 97 6.40 -2.31 8.99
N GLN A 98 7.31 -3.03 8.35
CA GLN A 98 7.02 -4.32 7.73
C GLN A 98 6.62 -5.38 8.75
N THR A 99 7.30 -5.43 9.90
CA THR A 99 6.96 -6.32 11.01
C THR A 99 5.56 -6.02 11.56
N LYS A 100 5.18 -4.75 11.64
CA LYS A 100 3.88 -4.35 12.18
C LYS A 100 2.72 -4.54 11.18
N TYR A 101 2.96 -4.27 9.90
CA TYR A 101 1.87 -4.12 8.92
C TYR A 101 1.95 -5.08 7.73
N VAL A 102 3.12 -5.32 7.12
CA VAL A 102 3.22 -6.04 5.82
C VAL A 102 2.77 -7.50 5.87
N ASN A 103 2.96 -8.20 7.00
CA ASN A 103 2.44 -9.57 7.17
C ASN A 103 0.93 -9.62 7.47
N LYS A 104 0.30 -8.49 7.82
CA LYS A 104 -1.13 -8.41 8.18
C LYS A 104 -2.02 -7.89 7.06
N VAL A 105 -1.44 -7.33 6.00
CA VAL A 105 -2.11 -6.54 4.94
C VAL A 105 -2.05 -7.19 3.55
N ASN A 106 -1.44 -8.36 3.43
CA ASN A 106 -1.66 -9.23 2.27
C ASN A 106 -3.08 -9.79 2.40
N GLN A 107 -4.04 -9.04 1.87
CA GLN A 107 -5.47 -9.25 2.07
C GLN A 107 -6.04 -10.28 1.08
N ILE A 108 -5.19 -10.92 0.26
CA ILE A 108 -5.48 -11.99 -0.69
C ILE A 108 -4.42 -13.07 -0.58
#